data_AF-A0A0U3W6Z9-F1
#
_entry.id   AF-A0A0U3W6Z9-F1
#
_cell.length_a   1.000
_cell.length_b   1.000
_cell.length_c   1.000
_cell.angle_alpha   90.00
_cell.angle_beta   90.00
_cell.angle_gamma   90.00
#
_symmetry.space_group_name_H-M   'P 1'
#
loop_
_entity.id
_entity.type
_entity.pdbx_description
1 polymer ?
#
loop_
_entity_poly.entity_id
_entity_poly.type
_entity_poly.pdbx_seq_one_letter_code
_entity_poly.pdbx_strand_id
1 'polypeptide(L)'
;MRTNPLHIYTSSQKPVELHAERVALYLGSGIIEAFSKHNETYYLFFYKHEFLTAAKAKKLKRHSFIASAFKQGMVFNAPHPFIDELLASRQPHRITRFDPLLKKLDKQHTPHEKAFILTFFESFISKKRLFNEIKSIFYSYRRNGQNFLAYKIVRVLMDFAPDHSLVKELSNDWNYRQYAKLYHDQSENVLDQDLIFAEKVFYDGKRGDDYFQRLTALLNDQSRWMEMIALYGERFIDNPSDGNYAFLKGQLDQKLDDEHMMNFLGALYEQQPRYAPLNHDLLQVYVDMNNIDDVLNIYVNNGVNVPVQDTESMRKMLEQLDLNSRSFSPEKLKSLFELTISLDAKVAEQLIHNYAAVLLETYNPSEIKEMLNPLIEYRAVHPVYQKMDALIKFNDDLDRMQQLGELYYEFRQYDEAIDCFSWETELKPDEPEPLKWLAKMYQKMGMEQESEAYRQLLVNQQKKA
;
A
#
# COMPACT_ATOMS: atom_id res chain seq x y z
N MET A 1 -5.70 -7.96 -4.82
CA MET A 1 -6.54 -7.34 -3.76
C MET A 1 -8.01 -7.48 -4.11
N ARG A 2 -8.78 -8.18 -3.27
CA ARG A 2 -10.24 -8.21 -3.39
C ARG A 2 -10.77 -6.95 -2.73
N THR A 3 -10.92 -5.85 -3.48
CA THR A 3 -11.81 -4.77 -3.04
C THR A 3 -13.18 -5.38 -2.87
N ASN A 4 -13.64 -5.56 -1.62
CA ASN A 4 -14.98 -6.07 -1.39
C ASN A 4 -15.96 -5.18 -2.15
N PRO A 5 -16.89 -5.76 -2.94
CA PRO A 5 -17.83 -4.95 -3.71
C PRO A 5 -18.60 -4.03 -2.76
N LEU A 6 -18.47 -2.72 -2.96
CA LEU A 6 -19.18 -1.73 -2.18
C LEU A 6 -20.66 -1.81 -2.56
N HIS A 7 -21.51 -2.19 -1.62
CA HIS A 7 -22.95 -2.21 -1.83
C HIS A 7 -23.62 -1.01 -1.18
N ILE A 8 -24.25 -0.18 -2.00
CA ILE A 8 -25.17 0.86 -1.52
C ILE A 8 -26.62 0.43 -1.76
N TYR A 9 -27.50 0.77 -0.82
CA TYR A 9 -28.91 0.37 -0.89
C TYR A 9 -29.78 1.55 -1.27
N THR A 10 -30.50 1.41 -2.37
CA THR A 10 -31.49 2.39 -2.82
C THR A 10 -32.74 2.36 -1.93
N SER A 11 -33.62 3.37 -2.06
CA SER A 11 -34.91 3.38 -1.36
C SER A 11 -35.81 2.17 -1.71
N SER A 12 -35.54 1.48 -2.82
CA SER A 12 -36.19 0.23 -3.23
C SER A 12 -35.52 -1.04 -2.67
N GLN A 13 -34.56 -0.92 -1.75
CA GLN A 13 -33.76 -1.99 -1.14
C GLN A 13 -32.92 -2.85 -2.10
N LYS A 14 -32.94 -2.58 -3.42
CA LYS A 14 -32.00 -3.21 -4.35
C LYS A 14 -30.59 -2.67 -4.11
N PRO A 15 -29.60 -3.55 -3.87
CA PRO A 15 -28.21 -3.14 -3.78
C PRO A 15 -27.70 -2.70 -5.15
N VAL A 16 -26.97 -1.60 -5.17
CA VAL A 16 -26.12 -1.20 -6.30
C VAL A 16 -24.70 -1.50 -5.89
N GLU A 17 -24.05 -2.32 -6.69
CA GLU A 17 -22.63 -2.63 -6.54
C GLU A 17 -21.81 -1.51 -7.19
N LEU A 18 -20.84 -1.01 -6.42
CA LEU A 18 -19.95 0.07 -6.79
C LEU A 18 -18.50 -0.34 -6.59
N HIS A 19 -17.64 0.30 -7.36
CA HIS A 19 -16.20 0.29 -7.19
C HIS A 19 -15.77 1.71 -6.82
N ALA A 20 -15.11 1.87 -5.67
CA ALA A 20 -14.55 3.15 -5.28
C ALA A 20 -13.34 3.46 -6.17
N GLU A 21 -13.26 4.69 -6.65
CA GLU A 21 -12.14 5.18 -7.47
C GLU A 21 -11.16 5.99 -6.62
N ARG A 22 -11.69 6.87 -5.77
CA ARG A 22 -10.89 7.78 -4.94
C ARG A 22 -11.71 8.41 -3.83
N VAL A 23 -11.04 8.92 -2.81
CA VAL A 23 -11.61 9.69 -1.71
C VAL A 23 -10.95 11.06 -1.60
N ALA A 24 -11.74 12.09 -1.30
CA ALA A 24 -11.27 13.40 -0.90
C ALA A 24 -11.60 13.66 0.58
N LEU A 25 -10.59 14.08 1.34
CA LEU A 25 -10.73 14.58 2.72
C LEU A 25 -10.56 16.10 2.71
N TYR A 26 -11.62 16.82 3.09
CA TYR A 26 -11.64 18.28 3.01
C TYR A 26 -12.62 18.92 3.99
N LEU A 27 -12.12 19.75 4.92
CA LEU A 27 -12.93 20.54 5.87
C LEU A 27 -14.04 19.75 6.55
N GLY A 28 -13.69 18.65 7.22
CA GLY A 28 -14.65 17.76 7.88
C GLY A 28 -15.36 16.79 6.96
N SER A 29 -15.29 16.97 5.63
CA SER A 29 -15.94 16.08 4.68
C SER A 29 -15.02 14.94 4.26
N GLY A 30 -15.59 13.74 4.14
CA GLY A 30 -15.05 12.63 3.37
C GLY A 30 -15.96 12.38 2.17
N ILE A 31 -15.42 12.43 0.96
CA ILE A 31 -16.21 12.24 -0.26
C ILE A 31 -15.56 11.13 -1.10
N ILE A 32 -16.24 9.99 -1.20
CA ILE A 32 -15.81 8.90 -2.08
C ILE A 32 -16.50 9.04 -3.43
N GLU A 33 -15.70 9.08 -4.50
CA GLU A 33 -16.18 8.91 -5.88
C GLU A 33 -16.13 7.43 -6.25
N ALA A 34 -17.24 6.90 -6.74
CA ALA A 34 -17.39 5.48 -7.06
C ALA A 34 -18.21 5.27 -8.34
N PHE A 35 -17.97 4.16 -9.02
CA PHE A 35 -18.61 3.82 -10.29
C PHE A 35 -19.38 2.51 -10.20
N SER A 36 -20.56 2.47 -10.80
CA SER A 36 -21.29 1.21 -10.99
C SER A 36 -20.73 0.41 -12.16
N LYS A 37 -21.16 -0.85 -12.29
CA LYS A 37 -20.87 -1.71 -13.47
C LYS A 37 -21.26 -1.09 -14.82
N HIS A 38 -22.18 -0.12 -14.81
CA HIS A 38 -22.62 0.60 -16.01
C HIS A 38 -21.92 1.96 -16.17
N ASN A 39 -20.78 2.17 -15.50
CA ASN A 39 -20.00 3.40 -15.48
C ASN A 39 -20.80 4.63 -15.01
N GLU A 40 -21.77 4.42 -14.12
CA GLU A 40 -22.55 5.50 -13.53
C GLU A 40 -21.84 6.01 -12.29
N THR A 41 -21.64 7.32 -12.20
CA THR A 41 -20.93 7.94 -11.07
C THR A 41 -21.82 8.12 -9.86
N TYR A 42 -21.31 7.73 -8.70
CA TYR A 42 -21.88 7.92 -7.39
C TYR A 42 -20.89 8.66 -6.50
N TYR A 43 -21.44 9.49 -5.61
CA TYR A 43 -20.67 10.10 -4.53
C TYR A 43 -21.25 9.68 -3.19
N LEU A 44 -20.41 9.18 -2.30
CA LEU A 44 -20.75 8.90 -0.92
C LEU A 44 -20.22 10.03 -0.06
N PHE A 45 -21.06 10.54 0.85
CA PHE A 45 -20.76 11.70 1.67
C PHE A 45 -20.63 11.29 3.13
N PHE A 46 -19.54 11.74 3.74
CA PHE A 46 -19.25 11.59 5.14
C PHE A 46 -18.96 12.96 5.74
N TYR A 47 -19.29 13.14 7.02
CA TYR A 47 -18.87 14.30 7.79
C TYR A 47 -18.32 13.82 9.13
N LYS A 48 -17.06 14.16 9.42
CA LYS A 48 -16.30 13.68 10.59
C LYS A 48 -16.40 12.16 10.74
N HIS A 49 -16.14 11.45 9.64
CA HIS A 49 -16.22 9.99 9.48
C HIS A 49 -17.62 9.37 9.56
N GLU A 50 -18.68 10.13 9.84
CA GLU A 50 -20.04 9.60 9.84
C GLU A 50 -20.66 9.63 8.45
N PHE A 51 -21.15 8.47 7.99
CA PHE A 51 -21.87 8.37 6.72
C PHE A 51 -23.15 9.22 6.74
N LEU A 52 -23.26 10.17 5.82
CA LEU A 52 -24.44 11.01 5.65
C LEU A 52 -25.46 10.35 4.73
N THR A 53 -25.08 10.18 3.46
CA THR A 53 -25.87 9.60 2.37
C THR A 53 -24.99 9.37 1.14
N ALA A 54 -25.56 8.79 0.09
CA ALA A 54 -24.93 8.70 -1.23
C ALA A 54 -25.86 9.29 -2.31
N ALA A 55 -25.30 9.76 -3.41
CA ALA A 55 -26.06 10.31 -4.52
C ALA A 55 -25.45 9.93 -5.88
N LYS A 56 -26.34 9.57 -6.81
CA LYS A 56 -25.97 9.34 -8.21
C LYS A 56 -25.80 10.68 -8.92
N ALA A 57 -24.66 10.90 -9.57
CA ALA A 57 -24.38 12.09 -10.33
C ALA A 57 -24.71 11.89 -11.82
N LYS A 58 -25.34 12.89 -12.44
CA LYS A 58 -25.39 13.01 -13.91
C LYS A 58 -24.29 13.93 -14.43
N LYS A 59 -23.97 14.98 -13.67
CA LYS A 59 -22.94 15.98 -13.97
C LYS A 59 -22.56 16.70 -12.68
N LEU A 60 -21.26 16.93 -12.49
CA LEU A 60 -20.76 17.74 -11.39
C LEU A 60 -20.82 19.24 -11.75
N LYS A 61 -21.23 20.09 -10.82
CA LYS A 61 -21.10 21.55 -10.98
C LYS A 61 -19.65 21.98 -10.74
N ARG A 62 -19.08 22.78 -11.64
CA ARG A 62 -17.66 23.21 -11.62
C ARG A 62 -17.25 23.99 -10.36
N HIS A 63 -18.16 24.78 -9.80
CA HIS A 63 -17.93 25.58 -8.59
C HIS A 63 -18.69 25.00 -7.40
N SER A 64 -18.79 23.67 -7.34
CA SER A 64 -19.42 23.02 -6.19
C SER A 64 -18.44 22.76 -5.06
N PHE A 65 -18.95 22.58 -3.85
CA PHE A 65 -18.15 22.08 -2.72
C PHE A 65 -17.39 20.80 -3.08
N ILE A 66 -18.04 19.85 -3.75
CA ILE A 66 -17.43 18.58 -4.19
C ILE A 66 -16.26 18.83 -5.15
N ALA A 67 -16.45 19.72 -6.12
CA ALA A 67 -15.38 20.08 -7.06
C ALA A 67 -14.19 20.71 -6.33
N SER A 68 -14.46 21.48 -5.28
CA SER A 68 -13.42 22.09 -4.45
C SER A 68 -12.71 21.05 -3.59
N ALA A 69 -13.44 20.10 -3.00
CA ALA A 69 -12.87 19.00 -2.21
C ALA A 69 -11.89 18.15 -3.04
N PHE A 70 -12.24 17.77 -4.27
CA PHE A 70 -11.33 17.02 -5.14
C PHE A 70 -10.20 17.86 -5.76
N LYS A 71 -10.27 19.19 -5.68
CA LYS A 71 -9.25 20.09 -6.23
C LYS A 71 -8.27 20.60 -5.17
N GLN A 72 -8.76 20.84 -3.96
CA GLN A 72 -8.04 21.53 -2.88
C GLN A 72 -7.90 20.66 -1.62
N GLY A 73 -8.70 19.59 -1.52
CA GLY A 73 -8.60 18.61 -0.45
C GLY A 73 -7.46 17.62 -0.65
N MET A 74 -7.27 16.77 0.35
CA MET A 74 -6.30 15.67 0.32
C MET A 74 -6.98 14.49 -0.38
N VAL A 75 -6.47 14.08 -1.55
CA VAL A 75 -7.13 13.10 -2.44
C VAL A 75 -6.30 11.84 -2.59
N PHE A 76 -6.94 10.69 -2.42
CA PHE A 76 -6.30 9.38 -2.47
C PHE A 76 -7.06 8.46 -3.43
N ASN A 77 -6.34 7.80 -4.34
CA ASN A 77 -6.93 6.85 -5.29
C ASN A 77 -7.07 5.46 -4.66
N ALA A 78 -8.07 4.70 -5.08
CA ALA A 78 -8.27 3.32 -4.66
C ALA A 78 -7.22 2.38 -5.29
N PRO A 79 -6.83 1.30 -4.59
CA PRO A 79 -7.20 0.96 -3.21
C PRO A 79 -6.52 1.89 -2.19
N HIS A 80 -7.22 2.25 -1.12
CA HIS A 80 -6.64 3.08 -0.06
C HIS A 80 -7.29 2.82 1.31
N PRO A 81 -6.52 2.73 2.41
CA PRO A 81 -7.05 2.44 3.74
C PRO A 81 -8.20 3.36 4.20
N PHE A 82 -8.14 4.65 3.83
CA PHE A 82 -9.22 5.60 4.15
C PHE A 82 -10.54 5.27 3.47
N ILE A 83 -10.50 4.69 2.27
CA ILE A 83 -11.71 4.23 1.58
C ILE A 83 -12.28 3.05 2.35
N ASP A 84 -11.44 2.06 2.67
CA ASP A 84 -11.86 0.85 3.35
C ASP A 84 -12.42 1.14 4.75
N GLU A 85 -11.77 2.02 5.52
CA GLU A 85 -12.22 2.45 6.84
C GLU A 85 -13.58 3.17 6.78
N LEU A 86 -13.75 4.14 5.88
CA LEU A 86 -15.04 4.83 5.71
C LEU A 86 -16.16 3.87 5.32
N LEU A 87 -15.82 2.80 4.60
CA LEU A 87 -16.75 1.76 4.16
C LEU A 87 -16.91 0.61 5.16
N ALA A 88 -16.08 0.51 6.20
CA ALA A 88 -16.10 -0.57 7.20
C ALA A 88 -17.30 -0.49 8.16
N SER A 89 -18.21 0.48 7.97
CA SER A 89 -19.39 0.65 8.83
C SER A 89 -20.24 -0.62 8.92
N ARG A 90 -20.60 -1.02 10.15
CA ARG A 90 -21.51 -2.14 10.42
C ARG A 90 -22.94 -1.92 9.89
N GLN A 91 -23.28 -0.69 9.51
CA GLN A 91 -24.59 -0.38 8.96
C GLN A 91 -24.54 -0.31 7.42
N PRO A 92 -25.57 -0.83 6.74
CA PRO A 92 -25.65 -0.74 5.29
C PRO A 92 -25.70 0.72 4.84
N HIS A 93 -24.84 1.07 3.87
CA HIS A 93 -24.78 2.38 3.24
C HIS A 93 -26.06 2.66 2.43
N ARG A 94 -27.08 3.21 3.09
CA ARG A 94 -28.40 3.48 2.50
C ARG A 94 -28.47 4.89 1.95
N ILE A 95 -28.88 5.01 0.68
CA ILE A 95 -29.22 6.31 0.09
C ILE A 95 -30.42 6.90 0.83
N THR A 96 -30.16 7.98 1.56
CA THR A 96 -31.17 8.74 2.27
C THR A 96 -31.63 9.90 1.40
N ARG A 97 -32.94 9.98 1.13
CA ARG A 97 -33.54 11.11 0.41
C ARG A 97 -33.36 12.40 1.22
N PHE A 98 -33.46 13.55 0.55
CA PHE A 98 -33.13 14.84 1.16
C PHE A 98 -33.97 15.18 2.41
N ASP A 99 -35.29 15.02 2.40
CA ASP A 99 -36.12 15.36 3.58
C ASP A 99 -35.84 14.47 4.81
N PRO A 100 -35.72 13.13 4.67
CA PRO A 100 -35.22 12.30 5.77
C PRO A 100 -33.80 12.66 6.22
N LEU A 101 -32.92 13.05 5.29
CA LEU A 101 -31.56 13.49 5.62
C LEU A 101 -31.60 14.75 6.49
N LEU A 102 -32.44 15.74 6.17
CA LEU A 102 -32.60 16.93 7.02
C LEU A 102 -32.94 16.56 8.46
N LYS A 103 -33.89 15.64 8.66
CA LYS A 103 -34.30 15.15 9.99
C LYS A 103 -33.19 14.39 10.71
N LYS A 104 -32.33 13.67 9.97
CA LYS A 104 -31.15 12.99 10.51
C LYS A 104 -30.14 14.02 11.00
N LEU A 105 -29.82 15.02 10.16
CA LEU A 105 -28.88 16.11 10.51
C LEU A 105 -29.35 16.90 11.73
N ASP A 106 -30.66 17.16 11.86
CA ASP A 106 -31.23 17.86 13.02
C ASP A 106 -31.01 17.12 14.35
N LYS A 107 -30.87 15.79 14.30
CA LYS A 107 -30.67 14.96 15.51
C LYS A 107 -29.20 14.80 15.89
N GLN A 108 -28.31 14.81 14.89
CA GLN A 108 -26.92 14.40 15.08
C GLN A 108 -25.95 15.58 15.10
N HIS A 109 -26.34 16.73 14.55
CA HIS A 109 -25.41 17.82 14.33
C HIS A 109 -25.99 19.15 14.79
N THR A 110 -25.11 20.11 15.08
CA THR A 110 -25.56 21.46 15.41
C THR A 110 -26.22 22.13 14.19
N PRO A 111 -27.09 23.15 14.38
CA PRO A 111 -27.66 23.86 13.24
C PRO A 111 -26.60 24.53 12.36
N HIS A 112 -25.46 24.92 12.93
CA HIS A 112 -24.33 25.45 12.17
C HIS A 112 -23.67 24.38 11.29
N GLU A 113 -23.38 23.19 11.83
CA GLU A 113 -22.84 22.07 11.05
C GLU A 113 -23.84 21.60 9.99
N LYS A 114 -25.14 21.52 10.33
CA LYS A 114 -26.20 21.24 9.35
C LYS A 114 -26.14 22.23 8.19
N ALA A 115 -26.06 23.52 8.47
CA ALA A 115 -25.96 24.55 7.42
C ALA A 115 -24.74 24.32 6.53
N PHE A 116 -23.58 24.01 7.11
CA PHE A 116 -22.36 23.73 6.37
C PHE A 116 -22.47 22.46 5.51
N ILE A 117 -22.94 21.35 6.07
CA ILE A 117 -23.13 20.06 5.38
C ILE A 117 -24.09 20.19 4.20
N LEU A 118 -25.13 21.03 4.31
CA LEU A 118 -26.06 21.26 3.21
C LEU A 118 -25.38 21.80 1.94
N THR A 119 -24.24 22.49 2.07
CA THR A 119 -23.47 22.97 0.92
C THR A 119 -22.90 21.84 0.07
N PHE A 120 -22.69 20.64 0.65
CA PHE A 120 -22.11 19.49 -0.05
C PHE A 120 -23.03 18.99 -1.19
N PHE A 121 -24.34 19.22 -1.06
CA PHE A 121 -25.35 18.60 -1.93
C PHE A 121 -25.78 19.47 -3.13
N GLU A 122 -25.10 20.57 -3.42
CA GLU A 122 -25.55 21.52 -4.46
C GLU A 122 -25.53 20.98 -5.89
N SER A 123 -24.78 19.89 -6.12
CA SER A 123 -24.81 19.16 -7.39
C SER A 123 -26.04 18.26 -7.55
N PHE A 124 -26.79 17.97 -6.47
CA PHE A 124 -27.94 17.05 -6.47
C PHE A 124 -29.25 17.72 -6.05
N ILE A 125 -29.17 18.79 -5.25
CA ILE A 125 -30.32 19.55 -4.74
C ILE A 125 -30.26 20.96 -5.32
N SER A 126 -31.42 21.52 -5.63
CA SER A 126 -31.49 22.86 -6.21
C SER A 126 -30.91 23.91 -5.26
N LYS A 127 -30.09 24.83 -5.79
CA LYS A 127 -29.42 25.88 -5.00
C LYS A 127 -30.43 26.72 -4.20
N LYS A 128 -31.61 27.00 -4.79
CA LYS A 128 -32.73 27.69 -4.12
C LYS A 128 -33.25 26.93 -2.89
N ARG A 129 -33.40 25.61 -2.97
CA ARG A 129 -33.88 24.79 -1.85
C ARG A 129 -32.85 24.78 -0.72
N LEU A 130 -31.59 24.47 -1.02
CA LEU A 130 -30.50 24.51 -0.04
C LEU A 130 -30.37 25.87 0.64
N PHE A 131 -30.41 26.94 -0.17
CA PHE A 131 -30.36 28.31 0.34
C PHE A 131 -31.50 28.60 1.32
N ASN A 132 -32.74 28.18 0.99
CA ASN A 132 -33.88 28.38 1.88
C ASN A 132 -33.77 27.59 3.18
N GLU A 133 -33.26 26.36 3.16
CA GLU A 133 -33.00 25.58 4.37
C GLU A 133 -31.97 26.28 5.26
N ILE A 134 -30.82 26.69 4.71
CA ILE A 134 -29.77 27.39 5.46
C ILE A 134 -30.29 28.74 5.99
N LYS A 135 -31.02 29.48 5.17
CA LYS A 135 -31.66 30.75 5.55
C LYS A 135 -32.67 30.57 6.70
N SER A 136 -33.37 29.45 6.77
CA SER A 136 -34.31 29.18 7.87
C SER A 136 -33.59 29.07 9.22
N ILE A 137 -32.38 28.49 9.22
CA ILE A 137 -31.52 28.35 10.40
C ILE A 137 -31.07 29.74 10.87
N PHE A 138 -30.64 30.61 9.94
CA PHE A 138 -30.32 32.00 10.21
C PHE A 138 -31.46 32.73 10.92
N TYR A 139 -32.68 32.68 10.36
CA TYR A 139 -33.83 33.36 10.96
C TYR A 139 -34.27 32.76 12.29
N SER A 140 -34.04 31.46 12.52
CA SER A 140 -34.24 30.85 13.83
C SER A 140 -33.35 31.50 14.89
N TYR A 141 -32.04 31.56 14.64
CA TYR A 141 -31.10 32.22 15.55
C TYR A 141 -31.38 33.70 15.73
N ARG A 142 -31.74 34.41 14.66
CA ARG A 142 -32.07 35.84 14.72
C ARG A 142 -33.28 36.11 15.61
N ARG A 143 -34.34 35.31 15.49
CA ARG A 143 -35.57 35.45 16.32
C ARG A 143 -35.31 35.14 17.79
N ASN A 144 -34.36 34.25 18.08
CA ASN A 144 -33.98 33.89 19.44
C ASN A 144 -32.92 34.84 20.05
N GLY A 145 -32.56 35.94 19.36
CA GLY A 145 -31.56 36.90 19.84
C GLY A 145 -30.11 36.39 19.79
N GLN A 146 -29.87 35.23 19.19
CA GLN A 146 -28.55 34.59 19.11
C GLN A 146 -27.75 35.17 17.94
N ASN A 147 -27.44 36.47 18.01
CA ASN A 147 -26.90 37.23 16.87
C ASN A 147 -25.56 36.70 16.34
N PHE A 148 -24.66 36.25 17.22
CA PHE A 148 -23.40 35.66 16.78
C PHE A 148 -23.59 34.32 16.05
N LEU A 149 -24.45 33.43 16.56
CA LEU A 149 -24.80 32.18 15.87
C LEU A 149 -25.51 32.45 14.54
N ALA A 150 -26.37 33.46 14.48
CA ALA A 150 -26.96 33.91 13.22
C ALA A 150 -25.87 34.33 12.23
N TYR A 151 -24.87 35.10 12.68
CA TYR A 151 -23.77 35.53 11.83
C TYR A 151 -22.90 34.37 11.33
N LYS A 152 -22.69 33.30 12.12
CA LYS A 152 -22.06 32.07 11.62
C LYS A 152 -22.78 31.49 10.40
N ILE A 153 -24.12 31.49 10.42
CA ILE A 153 -24.91 31.07 9.26
C ILE A 153 -24.75 32.04 8.08
N VAL A 154 -24.63 33.34 8.32
CA VAL A 154 -24.29 34.32 7.27
C VAL A 154 -22.95 33.97 6.62
N ARG A 155 -21.93 33.57 7.39
CA ARG A 155 -20.63 33.12 6.84
C ARG A 155 -20.78 31.91 5.93
N VAL A 156 -21.56 30.90 6.32
CA VAL A 156 -21.88 29.76 5.45
C VAL A 156 -22.58 30.22 4.15
N LEU A 157 -23.52 31.16 4.25
CA LEU A 157 -24.22 31.71 3.09
C LEU A 157 -23.31 32.55 2.17
N MET A 158 -22.32 33.26 2.73
CA MET A 158 -21.32 34.00 1.97
C MET A 158 -20.47 33.06 1.11
N ASP A 159 -20.08 31.90 1.64
CA ASP A 159 -19.33 30.91 0.87
C ASP A 159 -20.23 30.21 -0.17
N PHE A 160 -21.48 29.90 0.19
CA PHE A 160 -22.39 29.12 -0.65
C PHE A 160 -23.02 29.93 -1.79
N ALA A 161 -23.42 31.18 -1.52
CA ALA A 161 -24.17 32.02 -2.44
C ALA A 161 -23.76 33.51 -2.31
N PRO A 162 -22.48 33.86 -2.55
CA PRO A 162 -21.95 35.21 -2.33
C PRO A 162 -22.69 36.28 -3.14
N ASP A 163 -23.19 35.92 -4.32
CA ASP A 163 -23.86 36.85 -5.23
C ASP A 163 -25.34 37.10 -4.91
N HIS A 164 -25.93 36.36 -3.96
CA HIS A 164 -27.35 36.50 -3.63
C HIS A 164 -27.61 37.84 -2.92
N SER A 165 -28.67 38.55 -3.32
CA SER A 165 -29.01 39.89 -2.78
C SER A 165 -29.08 39.94 -1.25
N LEU A 166 -29.83 39.01 -0.64
CA LEU A 166 -29.91 38.88 0.82
C LEU A 166 -28.54 38.64 1.47
N VAL A 167 -27.64 37.90 0.84
CA VAL A 167 -26.31 37.62 1.41
C VAL A 167 -25.46 38.90 1.40
N LYS A 168 -25.51 39.66 0.30
CA LYS A 168 -24.85 40.97 0.21
C LYS A 168 -25.40 41.94 1.27
N GLU A 169 -26.73 41.97 1.46
CA GLU A 169 -27.37 42.78 2.50
C GLU A 169 -26.90 42.38 3.90
N LEU A 170 -27.02 41.09 4.26
CA LEU A 170 -26.64 40.59 5.59
C LEU A 170 -25.14 40.73 5.87
N SER A 171 -24.28 40.56 4.86
CA SER A 171 -22.83 40.73 5.02
C SER A 171 -22.42 42.18 5.33
N ASN A 172 -23.24 43.15 4.94
CA ASN A 172 -23.02 44.58 5.16
C ASN A 172 -23.95 45.16 6.25
N ASP A 173 -24.73 44.31 6.93
CA ASP A 173 -25.62 44.75 8.01
C ASP A 173 -24.80 45.32 9.17
N TRP A 174 -25.14 46.54 9.57
CA TRP A 174 -24.47 47.26 10.64
C TRP A 174 -24.49 46.50 11.97
N ASN A 175 -25.55 45.72 12.23
CA ASN A 175 -25.69 44.87 13.42
C ASN A 175 -24.61 43.78 13.50
N TYR A 176 -23.98 43.44 12.38
CA TYR A 176 -22.96 42.40 12.30
C TYR A 176 -21.54 42.93 12.12
N ARG A 177 -21.36 44.26 12.06
CA ARG A 177 -20.05 44.87 11.82
C ARG A 177 -18.98 44.43 12.82
N GLN A 178 -19.35 44.29 14.09
CA GLN A 178 -18.43 43.80 15.13
C GLN A 178 -17.98 42.37 14.85
N TYR A 179 -18.90 41.47 14.50
CA TYR A 179 -18.55 40.10 14.16
C TYR A 179 -17.76 40.04 12.85
N ALA A 180 -18.17 40.76 11.81
CA ALA A 180 -17.45 40.83 10.54
C ALA A 180 -15.98 41.23 10.74
N LYS A 181 -15.70 42.18 11.64
CA LYS A 181 -14.34 42.54 12.03
C LYS A 181 -13.59 41.37 12.67
N LEU A 182 -14.20 40.62 13.59
CA LEU A 182 -13.54 39.46 14.22
C LEU A 182 -13.11 38.39 13.20
N TYR A 183 -13.94 38.12 12.18
CA TYR A 183 -13.61 37.17 11.10
C TYR A 183 -12.55 37.72 10.15
N HIS A 184 -12.59 39.02 9.84
CA HIS A 184 -11.59 39.67 8.99
C HIS A 184 -10.21 39.67 9.66
N ASP A 185 -10.17 40.01 10.95
CA ASP A 185 -8.95 40.08 11.74
C ASP A 185 -8.46 38.67 12.18
N GLN A 186 -9.25 37.61 11.93
CA GLN A 186 -8.98 36.23 12.37
C GLN A 186 -8.61 36.14 13.86
N SER A 187 -9.32 36.88 14.70
CA SER A 187 -9.00 36.96 16.13
C SER A 187 -9.18 35.61 16.83
N GLU A 188 -8.35 35.31 17.85
CA GLU A 188 -8.41 34.05 18.61
C GLU A 188 -9.82 33.72 19.10
N ASN A 189 -10.57 34.73 19.54
CA ASN A 189 -11.95 34.59 20.00
C ASN A 189 -12.87 33.95 18.93
N VAL A 190 -12.76 34.37 17.67
CA VAL A 190 -13.61 33.78 16.62
C VAL A 190 -13.15 32.38 16.24
N LEU A 191 -11.84 32.12 16.27
CA LEU A 191 -11.27 30.81 15.97
C LEU A 191 -11.67 29.77 17.03
N ASP A 192 -11.74 30.16 18.30
CA ASP A 192 -12.20 29.28 19.39
C ASP A 192 -13.71 29.00 19.30
N GLN A 193 -14.50 30.00 18.92
CA GLN A 193 -15.95 29.88 18.93
C GLN A 193 -16.52 29.28 17.65
N ASP A 194 -15.91 29.52 16.48
CA ASP A 194 -16.34 28.98 15.19
C ASP A 194 -15.30 28.02 14.61
N LEU A 195 -15.40 26.75 15.02
CA LEU A 195 -14.49 25.71 14.58
C LEU A 195 -14.55 25.40 13.08
N ILE A 196 -15.67 25.66 12.39
CA ILE A 196 -15.77 25.47 10.94
C ILE A 196 -14.97 26.55 10.22
N PHE A 197 -15.06 27.79 10.70
CA PHE A 197 -14.22 28.87 10.20
C PHE A 197 -12.75 28.68 10.56
N ALA A 198 -12.46 28.27 11.80
CA ALA A 198 -11.10 27.99 12.25
C ALA A 198 -10.44 26.91 11.39
N GLU A 199 -11.12 25.79 11.14
CA GLU A 199 -10.59 24.72 10.28
C GLU A 199 -10.26 25.24 8.88
N LYS A 200 -11.11 26.09 8.28
CA LYS A 200 -10.82 26.72 6.97
C LYS A 200 -9.54 27.54 7.01
N VAL A 201 -9.40 28.43 8.00
CA VAL A 201 -8.22 29.29 8.15
C VAL A 201 -6.97 28.44 8.35
N PHE A 202 -7.02 27.44 9.24
CA PHE A 202 -5.87 26.58 9.53
C PHE A 202 -5.52 25.70 8.32
N TYR A 203 -6.51 25.20 7.58
CA TYR A 203 -6.30 24.36 6.39
C TYR A 203 -5.66 25.15 5.24
N ASP A 204 -6.09 26.39 5.00
CA ASP A 204 -5.49 27.27 3.99
C ASP A 204 -4.02 27.60 4.36
N GLY A 205 -3.76 27.73 5.65
CA GLY A 205 -2.44 28.03 6.22
C GLY A 205 -1.56 26.83 6.54
N LYS A 206 -2.00 25.60 6.27
CA LYS A 206 -1.42 24.34 6.81
C LYS A 206 0.05 24.07 6.48
N ARG A 207 0.63 24.81 5.53
CA ARG A 207 2.07 24.75 5.20
C ARG A 207 2.95 25.45 6.24
N GLY A 208 2.41 26.39 7.00
CA GLY A 208 3.11 27.05 8.10
C GLY A 208 2.98 26.27 9.41
N ASP A 209 4.02 26.33 10.25
CA ASP A 209 4.09 25.54 11.48
C ASP A 209 2.95 25.84 12.46
N ASP A 210 2.61 27.11 12.69
CA ASP A 210 1.57 27.51 13.64
C ASP A 210 0.19 26.94 13.24
N TYR A 211 -0.23 27.20 12.00
CA TYR A 211 -1.52 26.70 11.51
C TYR A 211 -1.56 25.19 11.36
N PHE A 212 -0.45 24.54 11.02
CA PHE A 212 -0.37 23.08 11.06
C PHE A 212 -0.63 22.55 12.47
N GLN A 213 0.04 23.09 13.49
CA GLN A 213 -0.12 22.62 14.87
C GLN A 213 -1.55 22.85 15.39
N ARG A 214 -2.15 24.01 15.08
CA ARG A 214 -3.54 24.31 15.40
C ARG A 214 -4.52 23.38 14.69
N LEU A 215 -4.29 23.08 13.41
CA LEU A 215 -5.10 22.12 12.67
C LEU A 215 -4.98 20.72 13.27
N THR A 216 -3.77 20.26 13.57
CA THR A 216 -3.57 18.94 14.18
C THR A 216 -4.23 18.83 15.56
N ALA A 217 -4.18 19.89 16.37
CA ALA A 217 -4.85 19.92 17.67
C ALA A 217 -6.38 19.83 17.50
N LEU A 218 -6.95 20.61 16.57
CA LEU A 218 -8.38 20.55 16.26
C LEU A 218 -8.82 19.16 15.78
N LEU A 219 -8.04 18.54 14.90
CA LEU A 219 -8.33 17.20 14.39
C LEU A 219 -8.24 16.15 15.50
N ASN A 220 -7.24 16.24 16.36
CA ASN A 220 -7.07 15.36 17.51
C ASN A 220 -8.24 15.47 18.50
N ASP A 221 -8.65 16.69 18.86
CA ASP A 221 -9.78 16.94 19.76
C ASP A 221 -11.10 16.37 19.21
N GLN A 222 -11.25 16.35 17.88
CA GLN A 222 -12.40 15.78 17.19
C GLN A 222 -12.25 14.29 16.85
N SER A 223 -11.16 13.64 17.28
CA SER A 223 -10.84 12.23 16.94
C SER A 223 -10.82 11.95 15.42
N ARG A 224 -10.38 12.94 14.63
CA ARG A 224 -10.33 12.91 13.16
C ARG A 224 -8.98 12.44 12.66
N TRP A 225 -8.70 11.18 12.95
CA TRP A 225 -7.39 10.58 12.71
C TRP A 225 -7.04 10.42 11.22
N MET A 226 -8.01 10.20 10.32
CA MET A 226 -7.72 10.05 8.89
C MET A 226 -7.19 11.35 8.29
N GLU A 227 -7.82 12.49 8.59
CA GLU A 227 -7.31 13.79 8.15
C GLU A 227 -5.98 14.13 8.82
N MET A 228 -5.76 13.70 10.06
CA MET A 228 -4.48 13.90 10.73
C MET A 228 -3.35 13.11 10.03
N ILE A 229 -3.56 11.82 9.74
CA ILE A 229 -2.59 11.00 9.00
C ILE A 229 -2.37 11.56 7.59
N ALA A 230 -3.44 11.95 6.89
CA ALA A 230 -3.34 12.57 5.57
C ALA A 230 -2.51 13.86 5.61
N LEU A 231 -2.74 14.71 6.61
CA LEU A 231 -2.04 15.98 6.79
C LEU A 231 -0.54 15.77 7.09
N TYR A 232 -0.20 14.81 7.95
CA TYR A 232 1.19 14.44 8.20
C TYR A 232 1.85 13.79 6.98
N GLY A 233 1.11 12.99 6.19
CA GLY A 233 1.59 12.41 4.94
C GLY A 233 1.94 13.48 3.90
N GLU A 234 1.04 14.45 3.65
CA GLU A 234 1.34 15.58 2.75
C GLU A 234 2.55 16.38 3.24
N ARG A 235 2.61 16.68 4.55
CA ARG A 235 3.74 17.40 5.13
C ARG A 235 5.06 16.64 5.01
N PHE A 236 5.02 15.32 5.19
CA PHE A 236 6.19 14.46 4.99
C PHE A 236 6.66 14.49 3.53
N ILE A 237 5.73 14.43 2.56
CA ILE A 237 6.06 14.53 1.13
C ILE A 237 6.68 15.89 0.80
N ASP A 238 6.15 16.98 1.35
CA ASP A 238 6.65 18.34 1.08
C ASP A 238 8.00 18.61 1.80
N ASN A 239 8.16 18.13 3.04
CA ASN A 239 9.34 18.37 3.86
C ASN A 239 9.60 17.17 4.82
N PRO A 240 10.32 16.13 4.37
CA PRO A 240 10.62 14.96 5.17
C PRO A 240 11.42 15.31 6.43
N SER A 241 11.00 14.78 7.58
CA SER A 241 11.70 14.99 8.85
C SER A 241 11.42 13.83 9.80
N ASP A 242 12.42 13.42 10.57
CA ASP A 242 12.33 12.29 11.51
C ASP A 242 11.19 12.45 12.50
N GLY A 243 10.97 13.66 13.04
CA GLY A 243 9.90 13.93 14.00
C GLY A 243 8.49 13.72 13.40
N ASN A 244 8.22 14.31 12.23
CA ASN A 244 6.93 14.16 11.56
C ASN A 244 6.70 12.72 11.09
N TYR A 245 7.74 12.06 10.58
CA TYR A 245 7.65 10.68 10.14
C TYR A 245 7.41 9.72 11.30
N ALA A 246 8.14 9.85 12.42
CA ALA A 246 7.94 9.02 13.59
C ALA A 246 6.53 9.18 14.19
N PHE A 247 6.00 10.40 14.22
CA PHE A 247 4.61 10.63 14.62
C PHE A 247 3.63 9.94 13.66
N LEU A 248 3.81 10.14 12.35
CA LEU A 248 2.98 9.53 11.32
C LEU A 248 2.98 8.00 11.43
N LYS A 249 4.16 7.39 11.51
CA LYS A 249 4.34 5.93 11.67
C LYS A 249 3.64 5.42 12.93
N GLY A 250 3.82 6.09 14.06
CA GLY A 250 3.15 5.73 15.30
C GLY A 250 1.62 5.82 15.23
N GLN A 251 1.06 6.71 14.41
CA GLN A 251 -0.38 6.76 14.15
C GLN A 251 -0.83 5.62 13.23
N LEU A 252 -0.07 5.32 12.19
CA LEU A 252 -0.36 4.22 11.27
C LEU A 252 -0.38 2.88 12.03
N ASP A 253 0.61 2.63 12.90
CA ASP A 253 0.75 1.38 13.67
C ASP A 253 -0.43 1.11 14.60
N GLN A 254 -1.11 2.16 15.05
CA GLN A 254 -2.27 2.05 15.95
C GLN A 254 -3.58 1.85 15.20
N LYS A 255 -3.64 2.16 13.90
CA LYS A 255 -4.89 2.32 13.15
C LYS A 255 -5.04 1.37 11.99
N LEU A 256 -3.95 0.95 11.37
CA LEU A 256 -3.95 0.13 10.16
C LEU A 256 -3.45 -1.27 10.48
N ASP A 257 -3.96 -2.25 9.74
CA ASP A 257 -3.37 -3.59 9.66
C ASP A 257 -2.17 -3.60 8.68
N ASP A 258 -1.50 -4.74 8.58
CA ASP A 258 -0.26 -4.89 7.80
C ASP A 258 -0.48 -4.60 6.29
N GLU A 259 -1.62 -5.02 5.72
CA GLU A 259 -1.92 -4.80 4.29
C GLU A 259 -2.14 -3.31 4.01
N HIS A 260 -2.91 -2.64 4.86
CA HIS A 260 -3.16 -1.21 4.74
C HIS A 260 -1.88 -0.38 5.02
N MET A 261 -1.06 -0.81 5.97
CA MET A 261 0.24 -0.21 6.26
C MET A 261 1.17 -0.28 5.04
N MET A 262 1.29 -1.47 4.44
CA MET A 262 2.10 -1.72 3.25
C MET A 262 1.72 -0.77 2.11
N ASN A 263 0.42 -0.67 1.82
CA ASN A 263 -0.09 0.20 0.75
C ASN A 263 0.22 1.67 1.03
N PHE A 264 0.03 2.12 2.27
CA PHE A 264 0.25 3.52 2.63
C PHE A 264 1.73 3.90 2.58
N LEU A 265 2.61 3.10 3.20
CA LEU A 265 4.05 3.34 3.18
C LEU A 265 4.64 3.19 1.76
N GLY A 266 4.13 2.25 0.96
CA GLY A 266 4.49 2.12 -0.45
C GLY A 266 4.18 3.39 -1.26
N ALA A 267 3.00 3.98 -1.07
CA ALA A 267 2.64 5.24 -1.72
C ALA A 267 3.53 6.41 -1.29
N LEU A 268 3.95 6.47 -0.02
CA LEU A 268 4.93 7.45 0.44
C LEU A 268 6.31 7.22 -0.19
N TYR A 269 6.71 5.96 -0.35
CA TYR A 269 8.01 5.58 -0.92
C TYR A 269 8.13 6.01 -2.38
N GLU A 270 7.05 5.92 -3.17
CA GLU A 270 7.03 6.44 -4.55
C GLU A 270 7.36 7.93 -4.62
N GLN A 271 6.97 8.71 -3.60
CA GLN A 271 7.22 10.16 -3.54
C GLN A 271 8.57 10.50 -2.90
N GLN A 272 9.02 9.71 -1.92
CA GLN A 272 10.24 9.95 -1.12
C GLN A 272 11.13 8.70 -1.00
N PRO A 273 11.66 8.15 -2.12
CA PRO A 273 12.32 6.84 -2.11
C PRO A 273 13.69 6.82 -1.40
N ARG A 274 14.27 7.99 -1.14
CA ARG A 274 15.60 8.13 -0.51
C ARG A 274 15.53 8.34 1.01
N TYR A 275 14.33 8.37 1.59
CA TYR A 275 14.16 8.63 3.01
C TYR A 275 14.39 7.36 3.82
N ALA A 276 15.56 7.25 4.44
CA ALA A 276 16.03 6.00 5.05
C ALA A 276 15.09 5.39 6.12
N PRO A 277 14.48 6.17 7.05
CA PRO A 277 13.54 5.60 8.02
C PRO A 277 12.31 4.96 7.36
N LEU A 278 11.77 5.56 6.30
CA LEU A 278 10.66 5.00 5.52
C LEU A 278 11.07 3.71 4.83
N ASN A 279 12.24 3.70 4.19
CA ASN A 279 12.73 2.53 3.49
C ASN A 279 12.89 1.34 4.45
N HIS A 280 13.39 1.60 5.66
CA HIS A 280 13.54 0.57 6.68
C HIS A 280 12.20 0.01 7.14
N ASP A 281 11.25 0.87 7.52
CA ASP A 281 9.94 0.42 7.98
C ASP A 281 9.16 -0.32 6.89
N LEU A 282 9.18 0.21 5.66
CA LEU A 282 8.51 -0.43 4.52
C LEU A 282 9.15 -1.78 4.18
N LEU A 283 10.48 -1.87 4.23
CA LEU A 283 11.20 -3.12 3.99
C LEU A 283 10.82 -4.18 5.03
N GLN A 284 10.70 -3.80 6.30
CA GLN A 284 10.24 -4.72 7.35
C GLN A 284 8.81 -5.22 7.08
N VAL A 285 7.90 -4.33 6.68
CA VAL A 285 6.53 -4.70 6.30
C VAL A 285 6.52 -5.68 5.12
N TYR A 286 7.34 -5.47 4.09
CA TYR A 286 7.42 -6.40 2.96
C TYR A 286 8.00 -7.76 3.36
N VAL A 287 8.97 -7.81 4.26
CA VAL A 287 9.52 -9.06 4.81
C VAL A 287 8.45 -9.82 5.58
N ASP A 288 7.71 -9.14 6.47
CA ASP A 288 6.67 -9.76 7.29
C ASP A 288 5.50 -10.29 6.44
N MET A 289 5.20 -9.60 5.34
CA MET A 289 4.18 -10.02 4.35
C MET A 289 4.70 -11.02 3.31
N ASN A 290 5.95 -11.47 3.40
CA ASN A 290 6.58 -12.40 2.45
C ASN A 290 6.55 -11.88 0.98
N ASN A 291 6.71 -10.57 0.79
CA ASN A 291 6.69 -9.91 -0.50
C ASN A 291 8.10 -9.66 -1.05
N ILE A 292 8.76 -10.75 -1.46
CA ILE A 292 10.16 -10.74 -1.94
C ILE A 292 10.39 -9.79 -3.13
N ASP A 293 9.41 -9.65 -4.03
CA ASP A 293 9.57 -8.80 -5.22
C ASP A 293 9.80 -7.33 -4.84
N ASP A 294 9.02 -6.83 -3.89
CA ASP A 294 9.14 -5.45 -3.41
C ASP A 294 10.35 -5.26 -2.49
N VAL A 295 10.74 -6.29 -1.72
CA VAL A 295 12.03 -6.31 -1.01
C VAL A 295 13.18 -6.10 -1.98
N LEU A 296 13.25 -6.92 -3.05
CA LEU A 296 14.32 -6.81 -4.05
C LEU A 296 14.28 -5.44 -4.74
N ASN A 297 13.10 -4.90 -5.04
CA ASN A 297 12.96 -3.57 -5.63
C ASN A 297 13.55 -2.47 -4.73
N ILE A 298 13.35 -2.53 -3.40
CA ILE A 298 13.98 -1.57 -2.47
C ILE A 298 15.50 -1.67 -2.53
N TYR A 299 16.05 -2.89 -2.50
CA TYR A 299 17.50 -3.13 -2.54
C TYR A 299 18.14 -2.65 -3.85
N VAL A 300 17.49 -2.90 -4.99
CA VAL A 300 17.95 -2.39 -6.30
C VAL A 300 18.02 -0.87 -6.31
N ASN A 301 17.03 -0.19 -5.70
CA ASN A 301 16.92 1.27 -5.76
C ASN A 301 17.79 2.01 -4.73
N ASN A 302 17.99 1.43 -3.54
CA ASN A 302 18.66 2.09 -2.41
C ASN A 302 20.01 1.48 -2.03
N GLY A 303 20.36 0.34 -2.62
CA GLY A 303 21.54 -0.44 -2.28
C GLY A 303 21.36 -1.29 -1.01
N VAL A 304 22.30 -2.20 -0.78
CA VAL A 304 22.30 -3.24 0.27
C VAL A 304 22.46 -2.68 1.70
N ASN A 305 22.58 -1.37 1.86
CA ASN A 305 22.85 -0.73 3.16
C ASN A 305 21.60 -0.43 4.00
N VAL A 306 20.42 -0.95 3.64
CA VAL A 306 19.22 -0.84 4.48
C VAL A 306 19.15 -2.09 5.36
N PRO A 307 19.61 -2.02 6.63
CA PRO A 307 19.58 -3.19 7.50
C PRO A 307 18.13 -3.59 7.77
N VAL A 308 17.86 -4.89 7.71
CA VAL A 308 16.60 -5.45 8.21
C VAL A 308 16.78 -5.83 9.66
N GLN A 309 15.88 -5.38 10.51
CA GLN A 309 15.94 -5.66 11.95
C GLN A 309 15.63 -7.13 12.26
N ASP A 310 14.62 -7.71 11.60
CA ASP A 310 14.26 -9.12 11.80
C ASP A 310 14.91 -10.04 10.75
N THR A 311 16.14 -10.47 11.04
CA THR A 311 16.88 -11.41 10.21
C THR A 311 16.23 -12.80 10.14
N GLU A 312 15.42 -13.19 11.12
CA GLU A 312 14.78 -14.51 11.14
C GLU A 312 13.56 -14.55 10.22
N SER A 313 12.74 -13.50 10.21
CA SER A 313 11.63 -13.37 9.26
C SER A 313 12.15 -13.26 7.81
N MET A 314 13.24 -12.50 7.58
CA MET A 314 13.90 -12.48 6.28
C MET A 314 14.39 -13.87 5.87
N ARG A 315 15.06 -14.58 6.78
CA ARG A 315 15.56 -15.94 6.52
C ARG A 315 14.41 -16.87 6.10
N LYS A 316 13.29 -16.86 6.82
CA LYS A 316 12.12 -17.69 6.50
C LYS A 316 11.55 -17.37 5.11
N MET A 317 11.44 -16.08 4.77
CA MET A 317 11.02 -15.65 3.43
C MET A 317 11.93 -16.22 2.34
N LEU A 318 13.25 -16.13 2.54
CA LEU A 318 14.24 -16.64 1.59
C LEU A 318 14.24 -18.18 1.49
N GLU A 319 14.07 -18.89 2.62
CA GLU A 319 13.95 -20.35 2.64
C GLU A 319 12.67 -20.86 1.94
N GLN A 320 11.59 -20.08 1.96
CA GLN A 320 10.32 -20.40 1.32
C GLN A 320 10.23 -19.93 -0.15
N LEU A 321 11.26 -19.24 -0.64
CA LEU A 321 11.29 -18.73 -2.00
C LEU A 321 11.33 -19.87 -3.02
N ASP A 322 10.29 -19.97 -3.82
CA ASP A 322 10.22 -20.88 -4.96
C ASP A 322 10.65 -20.16 -6.24
N LEU A 323 11.86 -20.47 -6.71
CA LEU A 323 12.42 -19.95 -7.96
C LEU A 323 11.87 -20.65 -9.20
N ASN A 324 11.20 -21.80 -9.08
CA ASN A 324 10.65 -22.51 -10.25
C ASN A 324 9.38 -21.85 -10.79
N SER A 325 8.60 -21.23 -9.90
CA SER A 325 7.34 -20.56 -10.26
C SER A 325 7.52 -19.09 -10.67
N ARG A 326 8.74 -18.57 -10.64
CA ARG A 326 9.03 -17.14 -10.84
C ARG A 326 10.28 -16.94 -11.70
N SER A 327 10.25 -15.93 -12.57
CA SER A 327 11.43 -15.51 -13.32
C SER A 327 11.92 -14.17 -12.80
N PHE A 328 13.18 -14.11 -12.39
CA PHE A 328 13.86 -12.88 -11.99
C PHE A 328 14.82 -12.42 -13.10
N SER A 329 14.94 -11.10 -13.27
CA SER A 329 15.98 -10.53 -14.11
C SER A 329 17.36 -10.74 -13.47
N PRO A 330 18.46 -10.71 -14.25
CA PRO A 330 19.81 -10.82 -13.69
C PRO A 330 20.11 -9.82 -12.57
N GLU A 331 19.58 -8.60 -12.65
CA GLU A 331 19.73 -7.58 -11.61
C GLU A 331 19.01 -8.00 -10.32
N LYS A 332 17.78 -8.52 -10.41
CA LYS A 332 17.04 -9.03 -9.26
C LYS A 332 17.70 -10.25 -8.64
N LEU A 333 18.26 -11.15 -9.45
CA LEU A 333 19.03 -12.30 -8.97
C LEU A 333 20.29 -11.86 -8.22
N LYS A 334 21.01 -10.86 -8.74
CA LYS A 334 22.16 -10.27 -8.04
C LYS A 334 21.74 -9.73 -6.67
N SER A 335 20.67 -8.93 -6.61
CA SER A 335 20.15 -8.41 -5.34
C SER A 335 19.65 -9.51 -4.39
N LEU A 336 19.09 -10.60 -4.92
CA LEU A 336 18.73 -11.77 -4.12
C LEU A 336 19.96 -12.43 -3.49
N PHE A 337 21.05 -12.59 -4.23
CA PHE A 337 22.30 -13.12 -3.69
C PHE A 337 22.91 -12.17 -2.65
N GLU A 338 22.95 -10.87 -2.92
CA GLU A 338 23.42 -9.85 -1.96
C GLU A 338 22.60 -9.88 -0.66
N LEU A 339 21.26 -9.96 -0.77
CA LEU A 339 20.36 -10.09 0.36
C LEU A 339 20.64 -11.37 1.15
N THR A 340 20.84 -12.49 0.45
CA THR A 340 21.12 -13.79 1.06
C THR A 340 22.46 -13.78 1.83
N ILE A 341 23.48 -13.11 1.29
CA ILE A 341 24.80 -12.97 1.93
C ILE A 341 24.73 -12.17 3.24
N SER A 342 23.72 -11.33 3.42
CA SER A 342 23.54 -10.58 4.67
C SER A 342 23.14 -11.46 5.87
N LEU A 343 22.72 -12.71 5.63
CA LEU A 343 22.44 -13.71 6.66
C LEU A 343 23.71 -14.35 7.23
N ASP A 344 23.53 -15.27 8.20
CA ASP A 344 24.63 -16.13 8.66
C ASP A 344 25.28 -16.88 7.49
N ALA A 345 26.62 -16.90 7.47
CA ALA A 345 27.39 -17.41 6.34
C ALA A 345 27.03 -18.86 5.95
N LYS A 346 26.69 -19.71 6.93
CA LYS A 346 26.33 -21.11 6.65
C LYS A 346 24.93 -21.22 6.03
N VAL A 347 23.99 -20.42 6.52
CA VAL A 347 22.63 -20.35 5.97
C VAL A 347 22.68 -19.77 4.55
N ALA A 348 23.45 -18.70 4.36
CA ALA A 348 23.64 -18.07 3.06
C ALA A 348 24.23 -19.05 2.03
N GLU A 349 25.28 -19.79 2.38
CA GLU A 349 25.88 -20.81 1.50
C GLU A 349 24.85 -21.86 1.06
N GLN A 350 24.04 -22.35 2.01
CA GLN A 350 23.00 -23.34 1.71
C GLN A 350 21.92 -22.80 0.77
N LEU A 351 21.45 -21.57 1.00
CA LEU A 351 20.45 -20.92 0.16
C LEU A 351 21.00 -20.66 -1.25
N ILE A 352 22.21 -20.12 -1.36
CA ILE A 352 22.87 -19.86 -2.65
C ILE A 352 23.06 -21.18 -3.42
N HIS A 353 23.46 -22.26 -2.75
CA HIS A 353 23.57 -23.59 -3.38
C HIS A 353 22.20 -24.06 -3.92
N ASN A 354 21.14 -23.93 -3.12
CA ASN A 354 19.79 -24.32 -3.52
C ASN A 354 19.26 -23.47 -4.68
N TYR A 355 19.53 -22.16 -4.67
CA TYR A 355 19.15 -21.27 -5.76
C TYR A 355 19.92 -21.59 -7.04
N ALA A 356 21.23 -21.84 -6.94
CA ALA A 356 22.05 -22.22 -8.08
C ALA A 356 21.59 -23.57 -8.67
N ALA A 357 21.21 -24.53 -7.84
CA ALA A 357 20.62 -25.80 -8.29
C ALA A 357 19.37 -25.58 -9.15
N VAL A 358 18.46 -24.71 -8.72
CA VAL A 358 17.25 -24.39 -9.50
C VAL A 358 17.58 -23.60 -10.76
N LEU A 359 18.48 -22.62 -10.67
CA LEU A 359 18.85 -21.79 -11.81
C LEU A 359 19.52 -22.58 -12.94
N LEU A 360 20.18 -23.71 -12.65
CA LEU A 360 20.78 -24.58 -13.66
C LEU A 360 19.77 -25.16 -14.66
N GLU A 361 18.48 -25.21 -14.30
CA GLU A 361 17.42 -25.64 -15.23
C GLU A 361 17.18 -24.63 -16.37
N THR A 362 17.63 -23.38 -16.21
CA THR A 362 17.36 -22.27 -17.15
C THR A 362 18.61 -21.50 -17.59
N TYR A 363 19.67 -21.54 -16.79
CA TYR A 363 20.95 -20.86 -17.03
C TYR A 363 22.07 -21.89 -17.08
N ASN A 364 23.05 -21.67 -17.95
CA ASN A 364 24.22 -22.53 -17.97
C ASN A 364 25.18 -22.21 -16.80
N PRO A 365 26.09 -23.13 -16.43
CA PRO A 365 27.03 -22.91 -15.32
C PRO A 365 27.90 -21.65 -15.45
N SER A 366 28.22 -21.22 -16.68
CA SER A 366 29.02 -20.01 -16.92
C SER A 366 28.25 -18.74 -16.57
N GLU A 367 26.96 -18.66 -16.92
CA GLU A 367 26.10 -17.54 -16.57
C GLU A 367 25.93 -17.41 -15.05
N ILE A 368 25.69 -18.52 -14.35
CA ILE A 368 25.59 -18.54 -12.89
C ILE A 368 26.91 -18.12 -12.24
N LYS A 369 28.04 -18.62 -12.75
CA LYS A 369 29.37 -18.21 -12.28
C LYS A 369 29.61 -16.71 -12.45
N GLU A 370 29.26 -16.14 -13.60
CA GLU A 370 29.38 -14.69 -13.84
C GLU A 370 28.48 -13.88 -12.90
N MET A 371 27.27 -14.36 -12.59
CA MET A 371 26.40 -13.71 -11.59
C MET A 371 27.00 -13.72 -10.17
N LEU A 372 27.71 -14.79 -9.80
CA LEU A 372 28.33 -14.93 -8.49
C LEU A 372 29.71 -14.24 -8.39
N ASN A 373 30.39 -14.00 -9.51
CA ASN A 373 31.75 -13.45 -9.55
C ASN A 373 31.91 -12.11 -8.79
N PRO A 374 31.00 -11.12 -8.89
CA PRO A 374 31.09 -9.89 -8.11
C PRO A 374 31.02 -10.09 -6.59
N LEU A 375 30.58 -11.28 -6.14
CA LEU A 375 30.32 -11.63 -4.75
C LEU A 375 31.31 -12.69 -4.22
N ILE A 376 32.37 -13.03 -4.98
CA ILE A 376 33.29 -14.12 -4.65
C ILE A 376 34.06 -13.92 -3.33
N GLU A 377 34.29 -12.67 -2.93
CA GLU A 377 34.95 -12.30 -1.68
C GLU A 377 34.14 -12.71 -0.44
N TYR A 378 32.84 -12.94 -0.60
CA TYR A 378 32.00 -13.43 0.48
C TYR A 378 32.17 -14.93 0.66
N ARG A 379 32.54 -15.34 1.88
CA ARG A 379 32.78 -16.74 2.26
C ARG A 379 31.64 -17.69 1.87
N ALA A 380 30.39 -17.22 1.96
CA ALA A 380 29.20 -18.00 1.62
C ALA A 380 29.08 -18.33 0.11
N VAL A 381 29.67 -17.51 -0.76
CA VAL A 381 29.58 -17.65 -2.22
C VAL A 381 30.67 -18.57 -2.76
N HIS A 382 31.86 -18.52 -2.14
CA HIS A 382 33.06 -19.20 -2.64
C HIS A 382 32.87 -20.71 -2.93
N PRO A 383 32.21 -21.51 -2.07
CA PRO A 383 31.98 -22.93 -2.36
C PRO A 383 31.15 -23.16 -3.62
N VAL A 384 30.05 -22.41 -3.80
CA VAL A 384 29.17 -22.54 -4.97
C VAL A 384 29.88 -22.05 -6.23
N TYR A 385 30.62 -20.95 -6.14
CA TYR A 385 31.44 -20.44 -7.25
C TYR A 385 32.47 -21.46 -7.73
N GLN A 386 33.20 -22.11 -6.81
CA GLN A 386 34.17 -23.15 -7.15
C GLN A 386 33.52 -24.36 -7.82
N LYS A 387 32.34 -24.76 -7.37
CA LYS A 387 31.59 -25.85 -7.99
C LYS A 387 31.14 -25.49 -9.41
N MET A 388 30.67 -24.26 -9.63
CA MET A 388 30.32 -23.77 -10.98
C MET A 388 31.55 -23.73 -11.89
N ASP A 389 32.71 -23.29 -11.39
CA ASP A 389 33.97 -23.33 -12.14
C ASP A 389 34.41 -24.78 -12.46
N ALA A 390 34.20 -25.72 -11.55
CA ALA A 390 34.48 -27.13 -11.77
C ALA A 390 33.56 -27.75 -12.82
N LEU A 391 32.25 -27.46 -12.78
CA LEU A 391 31.29 -27.88 -13.82
C LEU A 391 31.76 -27.43 -15.21
N ILE A 392 32.17 -26.17 -15.35
CA ILE A 392 32.66 -25.62 -16.62
C ILE A 392 33.95 -26.32 -17.08
N LYS A 393 34.90 -26.54 -16.17
CA LYS A 393 36.20 -27.16 -16.51
C LYS A 393 36.08 -28.64 -16.86
N PHE A 394 35.19 -29.37 -16.21
CA PHE A 394 35.09 -30.82 -16.38
C PHE A 394 34.18 -31.21 -17.54
N ASN A 395 33.34 -30.31 -18.05
CA ASN A 395 32.39 -30.56 -19.12
C ASN A 395 33.02 -31.21 -20.37
N ASP A 396 34.24 -30.82 -20.71
CA ASP A 396 34.96 -31.31 -21.90
C ASP A 396 36.10 -32.30 -21.56
N ASP A 397 36.20 -32.74 -20.30
CA ASP A 397 37.27 -33.64 -19.81
C ASP A 397 36.71 -35.04 -19.51
N LEU A 398 36.85 -35.95 -20.48
CA LEU A 398 36.36 -37.34 -20.39
C LEU A 398 36.97 -38.11 -19.20
N ASP A 399 38.16 -37.74 -18.73
CA ASP A 399 38.79 -38.41 -17.59
C ASP A 399 38.14 -38.02 -16.24
N ARG A 400 37.23 -37.04 -16.26
CA ARG A 400 36.56 -36.47 -15.08
C ARG A 400 35.04 -36.67 -15.08
N MET A 401 34.49 -37.52 -15.94
CA MET A 401 33.03 -37.74 -16.03
C MET A 401 32.43 -38.19 -14.68
N GLN A 402 33.14 -39.03 -13.92
CA GLN A 402 32.76 -39.36 -12.53
C GLN A 402 32.61 -38.11 -11.64
N GLN A 403 33.59 -37.20 -11.67
CA GLN A 403 33.60 -35.98 -10.84
C GLN A 403 32.51 -35.00 -11.29
N LEU A 404 32.29 -34.89 -12.60
CA LEU A 404 31.24 -34.06 -13.19
C LEU A 404 29.84 -34.56 -12.78
N GLY A 405 29.62 -35.88 -12.84
CA GLY A 405 28.36 -36.50 -12.41
C GLY A 405 28.07 -36.30 -10.92
N GLU A 406 29.09 -36.38 -10.07
CA GLU A 406 28.96 -36.08 -8.63
C GLU A 406 28.57 -34.62 -8.38
N LEU A 407 29.15 -33.67 -9.13
CA LEU A 407 28.78 -32.25 -9.04
C LEU A 407 27.32 -32.01 -9.48
N TYR A 408 26.90 -32.58 -10.61
CA TYR A 408 25.51 -32.50 -11.05
C TYR A 408 24.55 -33.10 -10.02
N TYR A 409 24.90 -34.23 -9.41
CA TYR A 409 24.14 -34.81 -8.31
C TYR A 409 24.03 -33.87 -7.10
N GLU A 410 25.10 -33.17 -6.71
CA GLU A 410 25.06 -32.19 -5.61
C GLU A 410 24.08 -31.04 -5.88
N PHE A 411 23.97 -30.61 -7.15
CA PHE A 411 22.96 -29.63 -7.60
C PHE A 411 21.62 -30.25 -7.97
N ARG A 412 21.42 -31.55 -7.69
CA ARG A 412 20.18 -32.30 -7.97
C ARG A 412 19.78 -32.33 -9.45
N GLN A 413 20.75 -32.12 -10.34
CA GLN A 413 20.63 -32.27 -11.79
C GLN A 413 20.81 -33.76 -12.12
N TYR A 414 19.76 -34.55 -11.90
CA TYR A 414 19.87 -36.02 -11.92
C TYR A 414 20.03 -36.58 -13.33
N ASP A 415 19.42 -35.96 -14.33
CA ASP A 415 19.52 -36.42 -15.73
C ASP A 415 20.94 -36.22 -16.25
N GLU A 416 21.53 -35.04 -16.04
CA GLU A 416 22.92 -34.73 -16.39
C GLU A 416 23.91 -35.61 -15.62
N ALA A 417 23.63 -35.92 -14.36
CA ALA A 417 24.43 -36.85 -13.58
C ALA A 417 24.39 -38.27 -14.16
N ILE A 418 23.21 -38.76 -14.57
CA ILE A 418 23.04 -40.06 -15.21
C ILE A 418 23.86 -40.13 -16.50
N ASP A 419 23.81 -39.09 -17.33
CA ASP A 419 24.60 -39.04 -18.57
C ASP A 419 26.10 -39.16 -18.27
N CYS A 420 26.61 -38.40 -17.30
CA CYS A 420 28.02 -38.45 -16.90
C CYS A 420 28.44 -39.85 -16.41
N PHE A 421 27.65 -40.46 -15.53
CA PHE A 421 27.96 -41.80 -15.02
C PHE A 421 27.82 -42.88 -16.09
N SER A 422 26.91 -42.71 -17.05
CA SER A 422 26.78 -43.62 -18.20
C SER A 422 28.03 -43.58 -19.08
N TRP A 423 28.53 -42.38 -19.41
CA TRP A 423 29.81 -42.23 -20.11
C TRP A 423 30.97 -42.87 -19.34
N GLU A 424 31.05 -42.67 -18.03
CA GLU A 424 32.10 -43.29 -17.20
C GLU A 424 32.02 -44.83 -17.22
N THR A 425 30.81 -45.44 -17.22
CA THR A 425 30.67 -46.89 -17.38
C THR A 425 31.17 -47.40 -18.74
N GLU A 426 31.03 -46.61 -19.80
CA GLU A 426 31.51 -46.98 -21.13
C GLU A 426 33.04 -46.84 -21.25
N LEU A 427 33.60 -45.78 -20.66
CA LEU A 427 35.04 -45.51 -20.67
C LEU A 427 35.82 -46.47 -19.76
N LYS A 428 35.23 -46.83 -18.61
CA LYS A 428 35.85 -47.68 -17.57
C LYS A 428 34.89 -48.81 -17.15
N PRO A 429 34.68 -49.82 -18.01
CA PRO A 429 33.69 -50.87 -17.77
C PRO A 429 34.00 -51.77 -16.57
N ASP A 430 35.25 -51.78 -16.11
CA ASP A 430 35.68 -52.58 -14.96
C ASP A 430 35.51 -51.85 -13.61
N GLU A 431 35.22 -50.54 -13.62
CA GLU A 431 34.99 -49.78 -12.39
C GLU A 431 33.54 -49.93 -11.89
N PRO A 432 33.33 -50.35 -10.64
CA PRO A 432 31.97 -50.57 -10.11
C PRO A 432 31.29 -49.28 -9.61
N GLU A 433 32.04 -48.19 -9.44
CA GLU A 433 31.53 -46.96 -8.82
C GLU A 433 30.45 -46.26 -9.66
N PRO A 434 30.60 -46.10 -11.00
CA PRO A 434 29.58 -45.44 -11.81
C PRO A 434 28.23 -46.18 -11.81
N LEU A 435 28.24 -47.52 -11.78
CA LEU A 435 27.01 -48.33 -11.65
C LEU A 435 26.29 -48.11 -10.32
N LYS A 436 27.01 -47.92 -9.21
CA LYS A 436 26.40 -47.57 -7.92
C LYS A 436 25.71 -46.21 -8.00
N TRP A 437 26.34 -45.25 -8.66
CA TRP A 437 25.78 -43.92 -8.85
C TRP A 437 24.52 -43.96 -9.73
N LEU A 438 24.54 -44.66 -10.87
CA LEU A 438 23.36 -44.85 -11.73
C LEU A 438 22.18 -45.44 -10.96
N ALA A 439 22.39 -46.55 -10.24
CA ALA A 439 21.34 -47.14 -9.41
C ALA A 439 20.77 -46.13 -8.38
N LYS A 440 21.63 -45.34 -7.76
CA LYS A 440 21.24 -44.29 -6.81
C LYS A 440 20.46 -43.16 -7.49
N MET A 441 20.82 -42.73 -8.70
CA MET A 441 20.14 -41.66 -9.43
C MET A 441 18.72 -42.09 -9.83
N TYR A 442 18.59 -43.26 -10.46
CA TYR A 442 17.28 -43.80 -10.82
C TYR A 442 16.38 -43.98 -9.59
N GLN A 443 16.93 -44.43 -8.46
CA GLN A 443 16.17 -44.48 -7.20
C GLN A 443 15.69 -43.09 -6.75
N LYS A 444 16.52 -42.04 -6.86
CA LYS A 444 16.16 -40.66 -6.50
C LYS A 444 15.06 -40.08 -7.38
N MET A 445 15.01 -40.49 -8.65
CA MET A 445 13.95 -40.13 -9.59
C MET A 445 12.68 -40.98 -9.45
N GLY A 446 12.67 -42.01 -8.57
CA GLY A 446 11.54 -42.93 -8.39
C GLY A 446 11.43 -44.04 -9.45
N MET A 447 12.48 -44.23 -10.25
CA MET A 447 12.59 -45.25 -11.31
C MET A 447 13.16 -46.56 -10.73
N GLU A 448 12.31 -47.30 -10.02
CA GLU A 448 12.74 -48.46 -9.22
C GLU A 448 13.20 -49.65 -10.08
N GLN A 449 12.64 -49.83 -11.29
CA GLN A 449 13.00 -50.94 -12.18
C GLN A 449 14.41 -50.77 -12.75
N GLU A 450 14.72 -49.57 -13.22
CA GLU A 450 16.01 -49.15 -13.75
C GLU A 450 17.07 -49.24 -12.65
N SER A 451 16.76 -48.72 -11.46
CA SER A 451 17.62 -48.83 -10.28
C SER A 451 18.00 -50.28 -9.96
N GLU A 452 17.02 -51.19 -9.95
CA GLU A 452 17.28 -52.61 -9.69
C GLU A 452 18.08 -53.28 -10.81
N ALA A 453 17.85 -52.92 -12.07
CA ALA A 453 18.65 -53.40 -13.19
C ALA A 453 20.14 -53.04 -13.03
N TYR A 454 20.45 -51.78 -12.68
CA TYR A 454 21.83 -51.35 -12.43
C TYR A 454 22.45 -52.00 -11.20
N ARG A 455 21.67 -52.27 -10.14
CA ARG A 455 22.16 -53.06 -8.98
C ARG A 455 22.52 -54.49 -9.36
N GLN A 456 21.72 -55.12 -10.22
CA GLN A 456 22.02 -56.48 -10.70
C GLN A 456 23.26 -56.51 -11.59
N LEU A 457 23.45 -55.50 -12.45
CA LEU A 457 24.67 -55.34 -13.24
C LEU A 457 25.91 -55.21 -12.35
N LEU A 458 25.84 -54.38 -11.30
CA LEU A 458 26.90 -54.22 -10.32
C LEU A 458 27.27 -55.54 -9.63
N VAL A 459 26.27 -56.31 -9.17
CA VAL A 459 26.49 -57.62 -8.53
C VAL A 459 27.13 -58.61 -9.50
N ASN A 460 26.72 -58.60 -10.77
CA ASN A 460 27.27 -59.48 -11.78
C ASN A 460 28.72 -59.13 -12.15
N GLN A 461 29.08 -57.85 -12.16
CA GLN A 461 30.45 -57.39 -12.38
C GLN A 461 31.36 -57.76 -11.20
N GLN A 462 30.90 -57.56 -9.96
CA GLN A 462 31.65 -57.96 -8.75
C GLN A 462 31.86 -59.47 -8.61
N LYS A 463 31.00 -60.29 -9.24
CA LYS A 463 31.18 -61.75 -9.33
C LYS A 463 32.17 -62.18 -10.41
N LYS A 464 32.51 -61.29 -11.35
CA LYS A 464 33.39 -61.55 -12.50
C LYS A 464 34.80 -60.97 -12.34
N ALA A 465 34.98 -59.96 -11.49
CA ALA A 465 36.27 -59.47 -10.99
C ALA A 465 36.84 -60.44 -9.95
#